data_AF-A0A951ZFV3-F1
#
_entry.id   AF-A0A951ZFV3-F1
#
_cell.length_a   1.000
_cell.length_b   1.000
_cell.length_c   1.000
_cell.angle_alpha   90.00
_cell.angle_beta   90.00
_cell.angle_gamma   90.00
#
_symmetry.space_group_name_H-M   'P 1'
#
loop_
_entity.id
_entity.type
_entity.pdbx_description
1 polymer ?
#
loop_
_entity_poly.entity_id
_entity_poly.type
_entity_poly.pdbx_seq_one_letter_code
_entity_poly.pdbx_strand_id
1 'polypeptide(L)'
;MLTARFEALRARGRRALVCYATAGHPDPDRSVALWQGLEAAGADVIEVGVPFSDPMADGPVIQASSQAALAHGVSLDGALALVARAKLGIPVVLFSYLNPLLAAGPDVLTRAQQAGVHGVLVTDLPVGSDAARERWLGEGPLDFVRLVAPTTPQERMAEIARHGRGFVYLISRLGVTGVSEQLPDDLPQTIGRLRAVCTLPICVGFGIARPEQARALGAHADGIVVGSAIVRAANESVDAAVSLARGLRAALDEGGA
;
A
#
# COMPACT_ATOMS: atom_id res chain seq x y z
N MET A 1 -14.97 -1.93 2.97
CA MET A 1 -14.06 -2.84 3.69
C MET A 1 -13.11 -3.49 2.69
N LEU A 2 -11.83 -3.68 3.03
CA LEU A 2 -10.83 -4.22 2.10
C LEU A 2 -11.17 -5.65 1.67
N THR A 3 -11.59 -6.49 2.62
CA THR A 3 -12.00 -7.88 2.36
C THR A 3 -13.03 -7.99 1.22
N ALA A 4 -14.11 -7.20 1.29
CA ALA A 4 -15.15 -7.21 0.26
C ALA A 4 -14.63 -6.80 -1.13
N ARG A 5 -13.64 -5.89 -1.20
CA ARG A 5 -13.01 -5.52 -2.48
C ARG A 5 -12.23 -6.69 -3.07
N PHE A 6 -11.43 -7.38 -2.26
CA PHE A 6 -10.66 -8.55 -2.71
C PHE A 6 -11.55 -9.73 -3.08
N GLU A 7 -12.64 -9.97 -2.34
CA GLU A 7 -13.64 -10.99 -2.69
C GLU A 7 -14.29 -10.70 -4.05
N ALA A 8 -14.71 -9.46 -4.29
CA ALA A 8 -15.30 -9.04 -5.56
C ALA A 8 -14.30 -9.17 -6.74
N LEU A 9 -13.03 -8.86 -6.51
CA LEU A 9 -11.97 -9.04 -7.51
C LEU A 9 -11.75 -10.51 -7.83
N ARG A 10 -11.62 -11.35 -6.80
CA ARG A 10 -11.47 -12.81 -6.95
C ARG A 10 -12.64 -13.43 -7.69
N ALA A 11 -13.87 -13.02 -7.39
CA ALA A 11 -15.08 -13.50 -8.08
C ALA A 11 -15.08 -13.16 -9.59
N ARG A 12 -14.34 -12.13 -10.00
CA ARG A 12 -14.19 -11.71 -11.40
C ARG A 12 -12.89 -12.20 -12.04
N GLY A 13 -12.10 -13.03 -11.35
CA GLY A 13 -10.78 -13.45 -11.83
C GLY A 13 -9.75 -12.32 -11.93
N ARG A 14 -10.02 -11.15 -11.32
CA ARG A 14 -9.16 -9.96 -11.43
C ARG A 14 -8.17 -9.90 -10.28
N ARG A 15 -6.96 -9.41 -10.58
CA ARG A 15 -5.92 -9.09 -9.59
C ARG A 15 -6.04 -7.64 -9.14
N ALA A 16 -5.79 -7.37 -7.86
CA ALA A 16 -5.85 -6.02 -7.32
C ALA A 16 -4.67 -5.16 -7.80
N LEU A 17 -4.94 -3.91 -8.16
CA LEU A 17 -3.95 -2.86 -8.33
C LEU A 17 -3.99 -1.92 -7.12
N VAL A 18 -2.95 -1.95 -6.29
CA VAL A 18 -2.79 -1.05 -5.14
C VAL A 18 -1.82 0.05 -5.52
N CYS A 19 -2.25 1.31 -5.45
CA CYS A 19 -1.40 2.46 -5.78
C CYS A 19 -1.07 3.26 -4.53
N TYR A 20 0.21 3.48 -4.28
CA TYR A 20 0.69 4.34 -3.21
C TYR A 20 0.96 5.76 -3.72
N ALA A 21 0.52 6.75 -2.94
CA ALA A 21 0.91 8.14 -3.12
C ALA A 21 0.96 8.88 -1.77
N THR A 22 1.98 9.71 -1.59
CA THR A 22 2.20 10.50 -0.38
C THR A 22 1.19 11.66 -0.29
N ALA A 23 0.49 11.79 0.84
CA ALA A 23 -0.42 12.90 1.08
C ALA A 23 0.35 14.23 1.09
N GLY A 24 -0.15 15.24 0.36
CA GLY A 24 0.52 16.53 0.24
C GLY A 24 1.61 16.60 -0.82
N HIS A 25 1.77 15.54 -1.63
CA HIS A 25 2.69 15.49 -2.75
C HIS A 25 1.93 15.19 -4.07
N PRO A 26 2.24 15.88 -5.18
CA PRO A 26 3.20 16.99 -5.32
C PRO A 26 2.83 18.25 -4.53
N ASP A 27 1.56 18.46 -4.23
CA ASP A 27 1.01 19.43 -3.28
C ASP A 27 -0.37 18.93 -2.80
N PRO A 28 -0.98 19.54 -1.77
CA PRO A 28 -2.25 19.08 -1.21
C PRO A 28 -3.41 18.97 -2.21
N ASP A 29 -3.53 19.91 -3.16
CA ASP A 29 -4.64 19.89 -4.12
C ASP A 29 -4.41 18.84 -5.20
N ARG A 30 -3.18 18.71 -5.69
CA ARG A 30 -2.82 17.66 -6.64
C ARG A 30 -2.86 16.26 -6.04
N SER A 31 -2.68 16.07 -4.73
CA SER A 31 -2.88 14.76 -4.09
C SER A 31 -4.33 14.27 -4.26
N VAL A 32 -5.31 15.14 -4.09
CA VAL A 32 -6.74 14.78 -4.27
C VAL A 32 -7.02 14.40 -5.71
N ALA A 33 -6.59 15.23 -6.66
CA ALA A 33 -6.74 14.95 -8.09
C ALA A 33 -6.03 13.66 -8.51
N LEU A 34 -4.85 13.39 -7.94
CA LEU A 34 -4.09 12.16 -8.19
C LEU A 34 -4.86 10.93 -7.74
N TRP A 35 -5.36 10.89 -6.50
CA TRP A 35 -6.09 9.70 -6.02
C TRP A 35 -7.38 9.44 -6.82
N GLN A 36 -8.13 10.49 -7.15
CA GLN A 36 -9.33 10.38 -7.99
C GLN A 36 -8.97 9.88 -9.40
N GLY A 37 -7.88 10.39 -9.97
CA GLY A 37 -7.37 9.93 -11.25
C GLY A 37 -6.91 8.47 -11.23
N LEU A 38 -6.22 8.05 -10.16
CA LEU A 38 -5.79 6.65 -9.97
C LEU A 38 -6.98 5.71 -9.83
N GLU A 39 -8.02 6.11 -9.09
CA GLU A 39 -9.29 5.37 -9.02
C GLU A 39 -9.92 5.22 -10.41
N ALA A 40 -10.04 6.33 -11.16
CA ALA A 40 -10.57 6.30 -12.53
C ALA A 40 -9.71 5.48 -13.50
N ALA A 41 -8.40 5.37 -13.26
CA ALA A 41 -7.48 4.51 -14.01
C ALA A 41 -7.59 3.02 -13.65
N GLY A 42 -8.38 2.67 -12.64
CA GLY A 42 -8.65 1.29 -12.24
C GLY A 42 -7.80 0.79 -11.07
N ALA A 43 -7.25 1.69 -10.25
CA ALA A 43 -6.77 1.30 -8.93
C ALA A 43 -7.91 0.65 -8.12
N ASP A 44 -7.57 -0.40 -7.37
CA ASP A 44 -8.50 -1.13 -6.52
C ASP A 44 -8.41 -0.72 -5.06
N VAL A 45 -7.25 -0.20 -4.66
CA VAL A 45 -6.95 0.32 -3.33
C VAL A 45 -5.96 1.48 -3.48
N ILE A 46 -6.15 2.54 -2.69
CA ILE A 46 -5.16 3.62 -2.55
C ILE A 46 -4.45 3.47 -1.21
N GLU A 47 -3.12 3.41 -1.25
CA GLU A 47 -2.27 3.60 -0.07
C GLU A 47 -1.90 5.08 0.05
N VAL A 48 -2.31 5.70 1.15
CA VAL A 48 -2.05 7.11 1.45
C VAL A 48 -0.86 7.19 2.38
N GLY A 49 0.28 7.61 1.85
CA GLY A 49 1.50 7.82 2.61
C GLY A 49 1.38 9.01 3.54
N VAL A 50 1.51 8.78 4.85
CA VAL A 50 1.63 9.85 5.84
C VAL A 50 3.06 10.36 5.82
N PRO A 51 3.30 11.64 5.47
CA PRO A 51 4.66 12.17 5.44
C PRO A 51 5.27 12.17 6.85
N PHE A 52 6.51 11.70 6.95
CA PHE A 52 7.23 11.55 8.21
C PHE A 52 8.68 12.04 8.07
N SER A 53 9.22 12.63 9.15
CA SER A 53 10.55 13.24 9.17
C SER A 53 11.69 12.23 9.14
N ASP A 54 11.46 11.03 9.69
CA ASP A 54 12.49 9.99 9.86
C ASP A 54 12.12 8.68 9.13
N PRO A 55 11.91 8.70 7.80
CA PRO A 55 11.39 7.57 7.03
C PRO A 55 12.46 6.51 6.72
N MET A 56 12.91 5.78 7.74
CA MET A 56 14.03 4.83 7.64
C MET A 56 13.76 3.59 6.76
N ALA A 57 12.48 3.22 6.55
CA ALA A 57 12.09 2.06 5.76
C ALA A 57 11.86 2.38 4.27
N ASP A 58 11.78 3.66 3.91
CA ASP A 58 11.41 4.09 2.57
C ASP A 58 12.60 4.28 1.64
N GLY A 59 12.40 4.01 0.34
CA GLY A 59 13.37 4.34 -0.69
C GLY A 59 13.44 5.84 -0.99
N PRO A 60 14.52 6.33 -1.63
CA PRO A 60 14.80 7.76 -1.81
C PRO A 60 13.68 8.54 -2.50
N VAL A 61 12.92 7.90 -3.39
CA VAL A 61 11.75 8.50 -4.06
C VAL A 61 10.65 8.85 -3.05
N ILE A 62 10.31 7.90 -2.18
CA ILE A 62 9.26 8.10 -1.19
C ILE A 62 9.74 9.09 -0.13
N GLN A 63 11.00 8.99 0.32
CA GLN A 63 11.61 9.96 1.22
C GLN A 63 11.53 11.39 0.69
N ALA A 64 11.88 11.62 -0.59
CA ALA A 64 11.78 12.94 -1.22
C ALA A 64 10.33 13.45 -1.28
N SER A 65 9.37 12.58 -1.61
CA SER A 65 7.96 12.96 -1.63
C SER A 65 7.42 13.32 -0.24
N SER A 66 7.85 12.61 0.82
CA SER A 66 7.53 12.92 2.21
C SER A 66 8.11 14.27 2.63
N GLN A 67 9.37 14.56 2.29
CA GLN A 67 9.99 15.86 2.57
C GLN A 67 9.25 17.02 1.88
N ALA A 68 8.86 16.85 0.61
CA ALA A 68 8.08 17.85 -0.11
C ALA A 68 6.71 18.08 0.55
N ALA A 69 6.01 17.02 0.96
CA ALA A 69 4.74 17.14 1.67
C ALA A 69 4.89 17.82 3.05
N LEU A 70 5.95 17.52 3.80
CA LEU A 70 6.26 18.20 5.06
C LEU A 70 6.53 19.69 4.86
N ALA A 71 7.18 20.08 3.75
CA ALA A 71 7.40 21.49 3.40
C ALA A 71 6.08 22.23 3.12
N HIS A 72 5.02 21.53 2.71
CA HIS A 72 3.66 22.06 2.62
C HIS A 72 2.90 22.05 3.96
N GLY A 73 3.56 21.65 5.06
CA GLY A 73 2.95 21.59 6.39
C GLY A 73 1.96 20.43 6.57
N VAL A 74 2.03 19.40 5.72
CA VAL A 74 1.10 18.26 5.81
C VAL A 74 1.44 17.40 7.02
N SER A 75 0.47 17.31 7.95
CA SER A 75 0.49 16.41 9.10
C SER A 75 -0.38 15.18 8.84
N LEU A 76 -0.45 14.25 9.81
CA LEU A 76 -1.40 13.14 9.76
C LEU A 76 -2.85 13.63 9.64
N ASP A 77 -3.25 14.61 10.45
CA ASP A 77 -4.61 15.17 10.38
C ASP A 77 -4.86 15.87 9.04
N GLY A 78 -3.83 16.52 8.48
CA GLY A 78 -3.86 17.06 7.12
C GLY A 78 -4.08 15.96 6.08
N ALA A 79 -3.39 14.83 6.20
CA ALA A 79 -3.59 13.68 5.32
C ALA A 79 -5.02 13.13 5.42
N LEU A 80 -5.56 12.97 6.63
CA LEU A 80 -6.95 12.54 6.83
C LEU A 80 -7.95 13.52 6.22
N ALA A 81 -7.72 14.83 6.35
CA ALA A 81 -8.56 15.84 5.71
C ALA A 81 -8.53 15.75 4.18
N LEU A 82 -7.37 15.47 3.58
CA LEU A 82 -7.25 15.24 2.14
C LEU A 82 -7.98 13.97 1.70
N VAL A 83 -7.90 12.88 2.47
CA VAL A 83 -8.67 11.65 2.19
C VAL A 83 -10.17 11.93 2.20
N ALA A 84 -10.67 12.65 3.22
CA ALA A 84 -12.08 13.01 3.32
C ALA A 84 -12.54 13.91 2.15
N ARG A 85 -11.66 14.81 1.67
CA ARG A 85 -11.92 15.65 0.48
C ARG A 85 -12.00 14.84 -0.81
N ALA A 86 -11.19 13.79 -0.95
CA ALA A 86 -11.10 13.00 -2.16
C ALA A 86 -12.37 12.17 -2.45
N LYS A 87 -13.09 11.74 -1.40
CA LYS A 87 -14.35 10.98 -1.50
C LYS A 87 -14.25 9.77 -2.44
N LEU A 88 -13.17 9.00 -2.30
CA LEU A 88 -12.91 7.83 -3.13
C LEU A 88 -13.99 6.76 -2.93
N GLY A 89 -14.39 6.10 -4.00
CA GLY A 89 -15.30 4.94 -4.00
C GLY A 89 -14.58 3.61 -3.76
N ILE A 90 -13.25 3.60 -3.73
CA ILE A 90 -12.40 2.44 -3.44
C ILE A 90 -11.78 2.51 -2.03
N PRO A 91 -11.41 1.36 -1.44
CA PRO A 91 -10.76 1.33 -0.14
C PRO A 91 -9.46 2.15 -0.08
N VAL A 92 -9.25 2.78 1.07
CA VAL A 92 -8.05 3.55 1.40
C VAL A 92 -7.31 2.88 2.55
N VAL A 93 -6.01 2.68 2.39
CA VAL A 93 -5.09 2.22 3.44
C VAL A 93 -4.21 3.39 3.86
N LEU A 94 -4.23 3.72 5.15
CA LEU A 94 -3.29 4.68 5.71
C LEU A 94 -1.93 4.01 5.88
N PHE A 95 -0.93 4.48 5.13
CA PHE A 95 0.43 3.95 5.17
C PHE A 95 1.29 4.90 6.01
N SER A 96 1.71 4.45 7.19
CA SER A 96 2.35 5.31 8.19
C SER A 96 3.50 4.61 8.92
N TYR A 97 4.36 5.41 9.55
CA TYR A 97 5.16 4.96 10.69
C TYR A 97 4.31 4.98 11.97
N LEU A 98 4.77 4.32 13.02
CA LEU A 98 4.04 4.24 14.29
C LEU A 98 3.99 5.60 14.98
N ASN A 99 5.08 6.36 14.95
CA ASN A 99 5.19 7.62 15.69
C ASN A 99 4.11 8.66 15.33
N PRO A 100 3.81 8.95 14.04
CA PRO A 100 2.69 9.83 13.67
C PRO A 100 1.34 9.41 14.29
N LEU A 101 1.06 8.10 14.35
CA LEU A 101 -0.18 7.59 14.94
C LEU A 101 -0.20 7.80 16.46
N LEU A 102 0.92 7.58 17.14
CA LEU A 102 1.03 7.80 18.58
C LEU A 102 0.88 9.29 18.95
N ALA A 103 1.55 10.17 18.18
CA ALA A 103 1.50 11.61 18.39
C ALA A 103 0.10 12.19 18.21
N ALA A 104 -0.70 11.59 17.31
CA ALA A 104 -2.07 12.01 17.03
C ALA A 104 -3.11 11.52 18.06
N GLY A 105 -2.70 10.65 18.99
CA GLY A 105 -3.54 10.18 20.08
C GLY A 105 -4.32 8.90 19.79
N PRO A 106 -4.94 8.29 20.82
CA PRO A 106 -5.54 6.96 20.75
C PRO A 106 -6.79 6.87 19.86
N ASP A 107 -7.45 7.99 19.58
CA ASP A 107 -8.68 8.08 18.77
C ASP A 107 -8.41 8.16 17.26
N VAL A 108 -7.13 8.26 16.86
CA VAL A 108 -6.72 8.49 15.46
C VAL A 108 -7.27 7.45 14.49
N LEU A 109 -7.41 6.18 14.91
CA LEU A 109 -7.96 5.13 14.06
C LEU A 109 -9.46 5.34 13.79
N THR A 110 -10.20 5.86 14.77
CA THR A 110 -11.60 6.23 14.61
C THR A 110 -11.74 7.46 13.72
N ARG A 111 -10.90 8.48 13.91
CA ARG A 111 -10.87 9.67 13.05
C ARG A 111 -10.50 9.31 11.61
N ALA A 112 -9.55 8.41 11.42
CA ALA A 112 -9.19 7.89 10.11
C ALA A 112 -10.36 7.14 9.46
N GLN A 113 -11.07 6.28 10.20
CA GLN A 113 -12.27 5.61 9.70
C GLN A 113 -13.34 6.62 9.25
N GLN A 114 -13.60 7.65 10.06
CA GLN A 114 -14.56 8.72 9.74
C GLN A 114 -14.15 9.53 8.50
N ALA A 115 -12.85 9.67 8.24
CA ALA A 115 -12.32 10.32 7.04
C ALA A 115 -12.45 9.46 5.77
N GLY A 116 -12.83 8.19 5.87
CA GLY A 116 -12.93 7.26 4.74
C GLY A 116 -11.76 6.28 4.61
N VAL A 117 -10.90 6.17 5.63
CA VAL A 117 -9.86 5.14 5.70
C VAL A 117 -10.48 3.79 6.08
N HIS A 118 -9.99 2.73 5.43
CA HIS A 118 -10.49 1.36 5.60
C HIS A 118 -9.45 0.41 6.19
N GLY A 119 -8.17 0.71 6.03
CA GLY A 119 -7.08 -0.08 6.58
C GLY A 119 -5.93 0.80 7.05
N VAL A 120 -5.02 0.20 7.82
CA VAL A 120 -3.79 0.84 8.28
C VAL A 120 -2.63 -0.13 8.08
N LEU A 121 -1.50 0.40 7.64
CA LEU A 121 -0.22 -0.29 7.53
C LEU A 121 0.82 0.51 8.29
N VAL A 122 1.52 -0.16 9.20
CA VAL A 122 2.60 0.45 10.01
C VAL A 122 3.94 -0.16 9.63
N THR A 123 4.82 0.63 9.03
CA THR A 123 6.07 0.15 8.42
C THR A 123 7.12 -0.32 9.42
N ASP A 124 7.14 0.28 10.61
CA ASP A 124 8.12 0.10 11.67
C ASP A 124 7.58 -0.68 12.88
N LEU A 125 6.48 -1.43 12.70
CA LEU A 125 5.91 -2.30 13.74
C LEU A 125 5.94 -3.80 13.34
N PRO A 126 7.11 -4.46 13.46
CA PRO A 126 7.25 -5.90 13.25
C PRO A 126 6.33 -6.74 14.14
N VAL A 127 6.04 -7.97 13.72
CA VAL A 127 5.28 -8.91 14.55
C VAL A 127 5.97 -9.24 15.86
N GLY A 128 5.22 -9.14 16.97
CA GLY A 128 5.69 -9.45 18.31
C GLY A 128 6.61 -8.41 18.93
N SER A 129 6.84 -7.26 18.28
CA SER A 129 7.72 -6.22 18.84
C SER A 129 7.03 -5.36 19.91
N ASP A 130 5.72 -5.18 19.82
CA ASP A 130 4.92 -4.42 20.79
C ASP A 130 3.46 -4.91 20.81
N ALA A 131 3.17 -5.82 21.74
CA ALA A 131 1.85 -6.43 21.86
C ALA A 131 0.73 -5.42 22.16
N ALA A 132 1.03 -4.31 22.84
CA ALA A 132 0.01 -3.31 23.16
C ALA A 132 -0.40 -2.53 21.90
N ARG A 133 0.56 -2.17 21.05
CA ARG A 133 0.30 -1.47 19.78
C ARG A 133 -0.30 -2.40 18.74
N GLU A 134 0.16 -3.65 18.68
CA GLU A 134 -0.44 -4.65 17.80
C GLU A 134 -1.90 -4.93 18.17
N ARG A 135 -2.24 -5.01 19.47
CA ARG A 135 -3.63 -5.12 19.91
C ARG A 135 -4.44 -3.88 19.53
N TRP A 136 -3.91 -2.69 19.80
CA TRP A 136 -4.59 -1.44 19.47
C TRP A 136 -4.95 -1.32 17.98
N LEU A 137 -4.03 -1.71 17.09
CA LEU A 137 -4.28 -1.71 15.65
C LEU A 137 -5.18 -2.86 15.22
N GLY A 138 -4.96 -4.08 15.73
CA GLY A 138 -5.69 -5.29 15.33
C GLY A 138 -7.14 -5.37 15.84
N GLU A 139 -7.43 -4.77 17.00
CA GLU A 139 -8.78 -4.64 17.56
C GLU A 139 -9.46 -3.32 17.16
N GLY A 140 -8.72 -2.43 16.48
CA GLY A 140 -9.21 -1.15 16.02
C GLY A 140 -10.26 -1.24 14.89
N PRO A 141 -10.82 -0.10 14.50
CA PRO A 141 -11.87 -0.02 13.47
C PRO A 141 -11.38 -0.20 12.03
N LEU A 142 -10.06 -0.30 11.82
CA LEU A 142 -9.43 -0.42 10.51
C LEU A 142 -8.84 -1.81 10.31
N ASP A 143 -8.81 -2.28 9.07
CA ASP A 143 -8.09 -3.52 8.74
C ASP A 143 -6.58 -3.29 8.89
N PHE A 144 -5.93 -4.00 9.83
CA PHE A 144 -4.49 -3.93 10.03
C PHE A 144 -3.75 -4.77 8.98
N VAL A 145 -3.26 -4.11 7.93
CA VAL A 145 -2.47 -4.71 6.86
C VAL A 145 -1.05 -4.97 7.37
N ARG A 146 -0.58 -6.21 7.19
CA ARG A 146 0.70 -6.65 7.75
C ARG A 146 1.74 -6.90 6.67
N LEU A 147 2.99 -6.57 7.00
CA LEU A 147 4.15 -6.77 6.14
C LEU A 147 4.75 -8.16 6.35
N VAL A 148 5.10 -8.82 5.25
CA VAL A 148 5.93 -10.02 5.21
C VAL A 148 7.11 -9.74 4.27
N ALA A 149 8.29 -10.26 4.61
CA ALA A 149 9.45 -10.22 3.73
C ALA A 149 9.88 -11.65 3.35
N PRO A 150 10.65 -11.85 2.27
CA PRO A 150 11.15 -13.15 1.86
C PRO A 150 11.94 -13.89 2.95
N THR A 151 12.67 -13.12 3.77
CA THR A 151 13.45 -13.66 4.89
C THR A 151 12.63 -13.92 6.15
N THR A 152 11.31 -13.68 6.15
CA THR A 152 10.46 -14.00 7.30
C THR A 152 10.35 -15.53 7.45
N PRO A 153 10.63 -16.08 8.64
CA PRO A 153 10.40 -17.50 8.93
C PRO A 153 8.93 -17.89 8.78
N GLN A 154 8.64 -19.14 8.39
CA GLN A 154 7.26 -19.57 8.12
C GLN A 154 6.35 -19.52 9.35
N GLU A 155 6.89 -19.80 10.54
CA GLU A 155 6.17 -19.64 11.82
C GLU A 155 5.70 -18.18 12.04
N ARG A 156 6.55 -17.20 11.70
CA ARG A 156 6.22 -15.77 11.81
C ARG A 156 5.25 -15.35 10.71
N MET A 157 5.32 -15.96 9.51
CA MET A 157 4.31 -15.75 8.48
C MET A 157 2.91 -16.17 8.95
N ALA A 158 2.80 -17.31 9.65
CA ALA A 158 1.54 -17.79 10.21
C ALA A 158 1.00 -16.84 11.29
N GLU A 159 1.88 -16.32 12.16
CA GLU A 159 1.50 -15.33 13.16
C GLU A 159 1.00 -14.02 12.54
N ILE A 160 1.72 -13.52 11.52
CA ILE A 160 1.34 -12.35 10.75
C ILE A 160 -0.03 -12.54 10.09
N ALA A 161 -0.25 -13.69 9.44
CA ALA A 161 -1.51 -13.99 8.76
C ALA A 161 -2.69 -14.10 9.74
N ARG A 162 -2.47 -14.63 10.94
CA ARG A 162 -3.51 -14.79 11.97
C ARG A 162 -4.00 -13.45 12.53
N HIS A 163 -3.10 -12.48 12.68
CA HIS A 163 -3.41 -11.17 13.29
C HIS A 163 -3.61 -10.05 12.26
N GLY A 164 -3.34 -10.30 10.98
CA GLY A 164 -3.61 -9.37 9.90
C GLY A 164 -5.08 -9.35 9.47
N ARG A 165 -5.49 -8.26 8.84
CA ARG A 165 -6.80 -8.11 8.17
C ARG A 165 -6.63 -7.40 6.84
N GLY A 166 -7.65 -7.52 5.97
CA GLY A 166 -7.59 -6.98 4.61
C GLY A 166 -6.72 -7.85 3.71
N PHE A 167 -5.41 -7.58 3.66
CA PHE A 167 -4.44 -8.35 2.89
C PHE A 167 -3.09 -8.41 3.60
N VAL A 168 -2.22 -9.32 3.16
CA VAL A 168 -0.82 -9.37 3.56
C VAL A 168 0.04 -8.78 2.45
N TYR A 169 0.92 -7.85 2.82
CA TYR A 169 1.83 -7.19 1.89
C TYR A 169 3.20 -7.89 1.94
N LEU A 170 3.54 -8.61 0.88
CA LEU A 170 4.89 -9.15 0.66
C LEU A 170 5.79 -8.08 0.02
N ILE A 171 6.76 -7.59 0.79
CA ILE A 171 7.74 -6.57 0.37
C ILE A 171 9.04 -7.22 -0.15
N SER A 172 9.74 -6.56 -1.07
CA SER A 172 11.10 -6.96 -1.47
C SER A 172 12.15 -6.51 -0.44
N ARG A 173 13.05 -7.42 -0.03
CA ARG A 173 14.13 -7.14 0.95
C ARG A 173 15.53 -7.00 0.33
N LEU A 174 15.65 -6.82 -0.98
CA LEU A 174 16.91 -6.42 -1.59
C LEU A 174 16.86 -4.92 -1.82
N GLY A 175 17.54 -4.18 -0.94
CA GLY A 175 17.57 -2.73 -0.81
C GLY A 175 18.12 -1.96 -2.01
N VAL A 176 17.50 -2.15 -3.17
CA VAL A 176 17.51 -1.26 -4.31
C VAL A 176 16.06 -1.14 -4.75
N THR A 177 15.39 -0.06 -4.33
CA THR A 177 14.23 0.47 -5.05
C THR A 177 14.72 1.04 -6.39
N GLY A 178 15.27 0.15 -7.21
CA GLY A 178 15.85 0.38 -8.53
C GLY A 178 15.27 -0.71 -9.43
N VAL A 179 15.02 -0.35 -10.67
CA VAL A 179 14.28 -1.14 -11.64
C VAL A 179 15.08 -2.42 -11.94
N SER A 180 14.89 -3.48 -11.14
CA SER A 180 15.31 -4.81 -11.56
C SER A 180 14.36 -5.26 -12.66
N GLU A 181 14.90 -5.54 -13.84
CA GLU A 181 14.08 -5.97 -14.97
C GLU A 181 13.44 -7.34 -14.74
N GLN A 182 14.00 -8.13 -13.81
CA GLN A 182 13.61 -9.49 -13.52
C GLN A 182 13.02 -9.59 -12.10
N LEU A 183 11.98 -10.42 -11.98
CA LEU A 183 11.40 -10.80 -10.70
C LEU A 183 12.44 -11.58 -9.89
N PRO A 184 12.47 -11.46 -8.55
CA PRO A 184 13.33 -12.33 -7.75
C PRO A 184 13.01 -13.79 -8.00
N ASP A 185 14.04 -14.60 -8.27
CA ASP A 185 13.88 -16.03 -8.57
C ASP A 185 13.18 -16.79 -7.42
N ASP A 186 13.32 -16.31 -6.18
CA ASP A 186 12.74 -16.88 -4.97
C ASP A 186 11.29 -16.43 -4.70
N LEU A 187 10.72 -15.55 -5.53
CA LEU A 187 9.39 -14.99 -5.30
C LEU A 187 8.27 -16.06 -5.34
N PRO A 188 8.19 -16.95 -6.35
CA PRO A 188 7.16 -17.98 -6.35
C PRO A 188 7.25 -18.91 -5.14
N GLN A 189 8.46 -19.26 -4.71
CA GLN A 189 8.69 -20.08 -3.52
C GLN A 189 8.23 -19.37 -2.25
N THR A 190 8.55 -18.08 -2.12
CA THR A 190 8.14 -17.25 -0.98
C THR A 190 6.62 -17.10 -0.91
N ILE A 191 5.95 -16.83 -2.04
CA ILE A 191 4.48 -16.77 -2.11
C ILE A 191 3.89 -18.13 -1.75
N GLY A 192 4.46 -19.24 -2.22
CA GLY A 192 4.01 -20.60 -1.87
C GLY A 192 4.10 -20.88 -0.37
N ARG A 193 5.22 -20.52 0.26
CA ARG A 193 5.41 -20.64 1.72
C ARG A 193 4.38 -19.81 2.50
N LEU A 194 4.12 -18.57 2.04
CA LEU A 194 3.13 -17.70 2.66
C LEU A 194 1.70 -18.24 2.47
N ARG A 195 1.31 -18.64 1.25
CA ARG A 195 0.00 -19.24 0.97
C ARG A 195 -0.28 -20.49 1.81
N ALA A 196 0.73 -21.29 2.12
CA ALA A 196 0.57 -22.47 2.96
C ALA A 196 0.11 -22.15 4.40
N VAL A 197 0.29 -20.91 4.87
CA VAL A 197 -0.04 -20.48 6.23
C VAL A 197 -0.93 -19.23 6.29
N CYS A 198 -1.41 -18.74 5.14
CA CYS A 198 -2.15 -17.48 5.02
C CYS A 198 -3.37 -17.63 4.10
N THR A 199 -4.54 -17.31 4.63
CA THR A 199 -5.80 -17.27 3.88
C THR A 199 -6.15 -15.87 3.38
N LEU A 200 -5.48 -14.83 3.89
CA LEU A 200 -5.64 -13.47 3.41
C LEU A 200 -5.10 -13.33 1.98
N PRO A 201 -5.67 -12.42 1.16
CA PRO A 201 -5.08 -12.03 -0.10
C PRO A 201 -3.61 -11.62 0.06
N ILE A 202 -2.76 -12.00 -0.89
CA ILE A 202 -1.34 -11.62 -0.91
C ILE A 202 -1.14 -10.55 -1.97
N CYS A 203 -0.72 -9.35 -1.55
CA CYS A 203 -0.25 -8.31 -2.45
C CYS A 203 1.27 -8.21 -2.43
N VAL A 204 1.88 -7.96 -3.59
CA VAL A 204 3.34 -7.94 -3.75
C VAL A 204 3.84 -6.56 -4.18
N GLY A 205 4.86 -6.02 -3.50
CA GLY A 205 5.51 -4.76 -3.86
C GLY A 205 7.00 -4.95 -4.14
N PHE A 206 7.34 -5.01 -5.43
CA PHE A 206 8.70 -5.33 -5.91
C PHE A 206 9.24 -4.26 -6.87
N GLY A 207 8.91 -2.98 -6.66
CA GLY A 207 9.41 -1.89 -7.51
C GLY A 207 8.85 -1.92 -8.93
N ILE A 208 7.56 -2.26 -9.05
CA ILE A 208 6.85 -2.38 -10.32
C ILE A 208 6.77 -1.00 -10.98
N ALA A 209 7.18 -0.91 -12.24
CA ALA A 209 7.13 0.32 -13.01
C ALA A 209 6.62 0.13 -14.44
N ARG A 210 6.51 -1.11 -14.91
CA ARG A 210 6.13 -1.43 -16.29
C ARG A 210 4.97 -2.44 -16.34
N PRO A 211 4.09 -2.36 -17.36
CA PRO A 211 2.99 -3.31 -17.56
C PRO A 211 3.41 -4.79 -17.60
N GLU A 212 4.57 -5.10 -18.17
CA GLU A 212 5.08 -6.47 -18.28
C GLU A 212 5.38 -7.07 -16.90
N GLN A 213 5.95 -6.26 -15.98
CA GLN A 213 6.21 -6.67 -14.60
C GLN A 213 4.90 -6.90 -13.84
N ALA A 214 3.90 -6.03 -14.08
CA ALA A 214 2.57 -6.17 -13.48
C ALA A 214 1.90 -7.49 -13.89
N ARG A 215 1.93 -7.82 -15.20
CA ARG A 215 1.40 -9.09 -15.73
C ARG A 215 2.10 -10.29 -15.11
N ALA A 216 3.44 -10.29 -15.10
CA ALA A 216 4.22 -11.40 -14.55
C ALA A 216 3.94 -11.64 -13.05
N LEU A 217 3.85 -10.57 -12.26
CA LEU A 217 3.55 -10.67 -10.82
C LEU A 217 2.09 -11.05 -10.53
N GLY A 218 1.15 -10.53 -11.33
CA GLY A 218 -0.27 -10.84 -11.22
C GLY A 218 -0.60 -12.33 -11.42
N ALA A 219 0.28 -13.09 -12.07
CA ALA A 219 0.13 -14.54 -12.20
C ALA A 219 0.36 -15.28 -10.87
N HIS A 220 1.10 -14.70 -9.92
CA HIS A 220 1.51 -15.36 -8.69
C HIS A 220 0.79 -14.82 -7.44
N ALA A 221 0.35 -13.57 -7.47
CA ALA A 221 -0.24 -12.86 -6.32
C ALA A 221 -1.73 -12.55 -6.52
N ASP A 222 -2.43 -12.19 -5.44
CA ASP A 222 -3.81 -11.72 -5.50
C ASP A 222 -3.90 -10.23 -5.88
N GLY A 223 -2.80 -9.50 -5.73
CA GLY A 223 -2.65 -8.12 -6.18
C GLY A 223 -1.20 -7.68 -6.24
N ILE A 224 -0.98 -6.51 -6.84
CA ILE A 224 0.32 -5.84 -6.89
C ILE A 224 0.25 -4.48 -6.23
N VAL A 225 1.36 -4.04 -5.63
CA VAL A 225 1.51 -2.70 -5.05
C VAL A 225 2.53 -1.88 -5.83
N VAL A 226 2.15 -0.65 -6.17
CA VAL A 226 2.94 0.27 -6.98
C VAL A 226 3.05 1.61 -6.28
N GLY A 227 4.24 1.91 -5.75
CA GLY A 227 4.51 3.17 -5.04
C GLY A 227 5.46 4.08 -5.79
N SER A 228 6.77 3.82 -5.71
CA SER A 228 7.80 4.72 -6.25
C SER A 228 7.60 5.12 -7.72
N ALA A 229 7.04 4.24 -8.55
CA ALA A 229 6.74 4.57 -9.96
C ALA A 229 5.59 5.58 -10.09
N ILE A 230 4.53 5.45 -9.29
CA ILE A 230 3.43 6.43 -9.22
C ILE A 230 3.95 7.77 -8.71
N VAL A 231 4.75 7.78 -7.65
CA VAL A 231 5.34 9.00 -7.09
C VAL A 231 6.27 9.70 -8.10
N ARG A 232 7.12 8.95 -8.83
CA ARG A 232 7.95 9.50 -9.91
C ARG A 232 7.11 10.14 -11.01
N ALA A 233 6.10 9.42 -11.50
CA ALA A 233 5.22 9.93 -12.54
C ALA A 233 4.43 11.17 -12.07
N ALA A 234 4.00 11.19 -10.80
CA ALA A 234 3.29 12.34 -10.22
C ALA A 234 4.16 13.61 -10.14
N ASN A 235 5.49 13.47 -10.04
CA ASN A 235 6.40 14.62 -10.12
C ASN A 235 6.41 15.26 -11.52
N GLU A 236 6.15 14.48 -12.57
CA GLU A 236 6.00 15.00 -13.93
C GLU A 236 4.62 15.65 -14.10
N SER A 237 3.56 14.90 -13.79
CA SER A 237 2.18 15.40 -13.74
C SER A 237 1.23 14.36 -13.13
N VAL A 238 0.05 14.81 -12.70
CA VAL A 238 -1.04 13.88 -12.33
C VAL A 238 -1.40 12.96 -13.51
N ASP A 239 -1.47 13.50 -14.72
CA ASP A 239 -1.81 12.74 -15.92
C ASP A 239 -0.79 11.64 -16.24
N ALA A 240 0.50 11.89 -16.00
CA ALA A 240 1.54 10.87 -16.17
C ALA A 240 1.34 9.69 -15.21
N ALA A 241 1.03 9.96 -13.94
CA ALA A 241 0.74 8.90 -12.96
C ALA A 241 -0.54 8.12 -13.29
N VAL A 242 -1.59 8.82 -13.73
CA VAL A 242 -2.86 8.21 -14.17
C VAL A 242 -2.67 7.36 -15.42
N SER A 243 -1.87 7.82 -16.38
CA SER A 243 -1.53 7.09 -17.60
C SER A 243 -0.77 5.80 -17.28
N LEU A 244 0.23 5.88 -16.38
CA LEU A 244 0.95 4.72 -15.88
C LEU A 244 0.02 3.71 -15.22
N ALA A 245 -0.84 4.16 -14.29
CA ALA A 245 -1.80 3.29 -13.62
C ALA A 245 -2.74 2.57 -14.60
N ARG A 246 -3.21 3.26 -15.65
CA ARG A 246 -4.06 2.68 -16.69
C ARG A 246 -3.33 1.58 -17.47
N GLY A 247 -2.06 1.80 -17.82
CA GLY A 247 -1.24 0.79 -18.49
C GLY A 247 -1.01 -0.45 -17.63
N LEU A 248 -0.73 -0.26 -16.34
CA LEU A 248 -0.58 -1.35 -15.37
C LEU A 248 -1.90 -2.13 -15.20
N ARG A 249 -3.03 -1.43 -15.12
CA ARG A 249 -4.36 -2.04 -15.00
C ARG A 249 -4.69 -2.90 -16.21
N ALA A 250 -4.44 -2.40 -17.42
CA ALA A 250 -4.68 -3.14 -18.67
C ALA A 250 -3.86 -4.44 -18.70
N ALA A 251 -2.58 -4.40 -18.35
CA ALA A 251 -1.75 -5.59 -18.34
C ALA A 251 -2.15 -6.62 -17.26
N LEU A 252 -2.65 -6.17 -16.10
CA LEU A 252 -3.19 -7.07 -15.09
C LEU A 252 -4.49 -7.74 -15.53
N ASP A 253 -5.33 -7.04 -16.30
CA ASP A 253 -6.60 -7.57 -16.78
C ASP A 253 -6.40 -8.56 -17.95
N GLU A 254 -5.38 -8.36 -18.79
CA GLU A 254 -4.99 -9.31 -19.85
C GLU A 254 -4.40 -10.63 -19.29
N GLY A 255 -3.73 -10.58 -18.14
CA GLY A 255 -3.11 -11.76 -17.52
C GLY A 255 -4.05 -12.58 -16.62
N GLY A 256 -5.29 -12.14 -16.43
CA GLY A 256 -6.31 -12.82 -15.61
C GLY A 256 -7.35 -13.63 -16.37
N ALA A 257 -7.26 -13.66 -17.71
CA ALA A 257 -8.15 -14.41 -18.61
C ALA A 257 -7.64 -15.84 -18.86
#